data_AF-A0A964Q2B0-F1
#
_entry.id   AF-A0A964Q2B0-F1
#
_cell.length_a   1.000
_cell.length_b   1.000
_cell.length_c   1.000
_cell.angle_alpha   90.00
_cell.angle_beta   90.00
_cell.angle_gamma   90.00
#
_symmetry.space_group_name_H-M   'P 1'
#
loop_
_entity.id
_entity.type
_entity.pdbx_description
1 polymer ?
#
loop_
_entity_poly.entity_id
_entity_poly.type
_entity_poly.pdbx_seq_one_letter_code
_entity_poly.pdbx_strand_id
1 'polypeptide(L)'
;MALNLTPDQREAGKSNFQNVTQDLSRRGFLKGLSAGAGAAALTPAVYFGYKAMEGNPVRAALIGCGDEGGILVGAHNPEYLKFVSVCDIRPYNLDRIMAGDPKVPLRPGFNKLYGPEAKGIKSYTDYKQVLEDKTIEAVVIATPLSTHAKISIDAIKAGKHVLCEKLMAWNVSQGKEMIRVAKAQGKILSIGHQRHYSMLYAHAAEVLNSGVLGDIKHIRALWHRNNSWPFIPDAAPKFPLAKEYPAPKFRDGWYPPIYQIDQDALKDKVQAHGFKSVEELVRWRLYNETGGGLMAELGSHQLDACSIFLGKVHPLAVSGVGGKYFYGPERNDRDSDDSIFVTFEFPGPNHPQGLKKGPDRSDIVVVTYSSMNTNGFEQYGECVMGSRGTMIVEAEQTVMLYNEKDPAKKQGDPRSTNVSVTTTAANKPALEASSTWGPGGGATAVGSGPAGPGAGAAVSRGYKEEMEDFAYKIRVWEKSSKAEVDMPRCHGRVAMADAIIALTANLAMKKKQRIEFKESWFDPTSPDVPDGDSIPRTPVV
;
A
#
# COMPACT_ATOMS: atom_id res chain seq x y z
N MET A 1 -6.99 -4.15 16.54
CA MET A 1 -5.75 -4.07 17.36
C MET A 1 -5.92 -3.54 18.78
N ALA A 2 -7.06 -2.94 19.17
CA ALA A 2 -7.25 -2.42 20.53
C ALA A 2 -8.67 -2.72 21.02
N LEU A 3 -8.95 -4.01 21.25
CA LEU A 3 -10.31 -4.54 21.42
C LEU A 3 -11.07 -3.94 22.61
N ASN A 4 -10.38 -3.33 23.57
CA ASN A 4 -10.96 -2.86 24.83
C ASN A 4 -10.80 -1.34 25.08
N LEU A 5 -10.52 -0.54 24.05
CA LEU A 5 -10.44 0.92 24.22
C LEU A 5 -11.84 1.55 24.23
N THR A 6 -12.14 2.31 25.28
CA THR A 6 -13.36 3.13 25.34
C THR A 6 -13.28 4.30 24.33
N PRO A 7 -14.42 4.92 23.96
CA PRO A 7 -14.41 6.14 23.13
C PRO A 7 -13.48 7.23 23.68
N ASP A 8 -13.50 7.47 24.99
CA ASP A 8 -12.65 8.47 25.64
C ASP A 8 -11.15 8.13 25.53
N GLN A 9 -10.80 6.85 25.68
CA GLN A 9 -9.40 6.40 25.52
C GLN A 9 -8.94 6.52 24.07
N ARG A 10 -9.81 6.29 23.09
CA ARG A 10 -9.50 6.51 21.67
C ARG A 10 -9.26 7.99 21.41
N GLU A 11 -10.11 8.86 21.94
CA GLU A 11 -9.96 10.31 21.76
C GLU A 11 -8.71 10.85 22.44
N ALA A 12 -8.41 10.40 23.67
CA ALA A 12 -7.17 10.71 24.35
C ALA A 12 -5.94 10.27 23.53
N GLY A 13 -5.97 9.07 22.96
CA GLY A 13 -4.89 8.57 22.10
C GLY A 13 -4.68 9.41 20.84
N LYS A 14 -5.76 9.85 20.18
CA LYS A 14 -5.67 10.77 19.03
C LYS A 14 -5.11 12.13 19.45
N SER A 15 -5.60 12.69 20.55
CA SER A 15 -5.13 13.97 21.07
C SER A 15 -3.63 13.93 21.40
N ASN A 16 -3.16 12.85 22.05
CA ASN A 16 -1.75 12.62 22.30
C ASN A 16 -0.90 12.63 21.02
N PHE A 17 -1.34 11.90 19.99
CA PHE A 17 -0.65 11.87 18.70
C PHE A 17 -0.59 13.25 18.05
N GLN A 18 -1.72 13.99 18.05
CA GLN A 18 -1.79 15.34 17.50
C GLN A 18 -0.87 16.32 18.25
N ASN A 19 -0.83 16.27 19.58
CA ASN A 19 0.03 17.13 20.38
C ASN A 19 1.51 16.91 20.07
N VAL A 20 1.96 15.65 20.03
CA VAL A 20 3.33 15.29 19.65
C VAL A 20 3.66 15.76 18.25
N THR A 21 2.77 15.53 17.28
CA THR A 21 2.98 15.94 15.89
C THR A 21 3.06 17.46 15.75
N GLN A 22 2.19 18.22 16.44
CA GLN A 22 2.25 19.68 16.44
C GLN A 22 3.56 20.21 17.04
N ASP A 23 4.05 19.59 18.11
CA ASP A 23 5.33 19.97 18.71
C ASP A 23 6.52 19.68 17.80
N LEU A 24 6.49 18.57 17.05
CA LEU A 24 7.50 18.25 16.03
C LEU A 24 7.45 19.24 14.86
N SER A 25 6.26 19.53 14.34
CA SER A 25 6.07 20.50 13.24
C SER A 25 6.50 21.91 13.62
N ARG A 26 6.22 22.38 14.85
CA ARG A 26 6.70 23.67 15.36
C ARG A 26 8.23 23.73 15.36
N ARG A 27 8.92 22.63 15.74
CA ARG A 27 10.39 22.56 15.70
C ARG A 27 10.93 22.54 14.28
N GLY A 28 10.29 21.79 13.38
CA GLY A 28 10.61 21.77 11.96
C GLY A 28 10.47 23.16 11.34
N PHE A 29 9.39 23.87 11.66
CA PHE A 29 9.12 25.25 11.24
C PHE A 29 10.16 26.24 11.79
N LEU A 30 10.52 26.15 13.08
CA LEU A 30 11.55 27.01 13.67
C LEU A 30 12.95 26.75 13.07
N LYS A 31 13.28 25.50 12.73
CA LYS A 31 14.50 25.19 11.96
C LYS A 31 14.40 25.72 10.52
N GLY A 32 13.24 25.62 9.88
CA GLY A 32 12.98 26.12 8.53
C GLY A 32 13.04 27.65 8.41
N LEU A 33 12.65 28.39 9.45
CA LEU A 33 12.76 29.85 9.51
C LEU A 33 14.22 30.35 9.45
N SER A 34 15.18 29.56 9.92
CA SER A 34 16.61 29.88 9.72
C SER A 34 17.13 29.63 8.29
N ALA A 35 16.31 29.02 7.42
CA ALA A 35 16.62 28.76 6.01
C ALA A 35 15.81 29.61 5.00
N GLY A 36 15.13 30.68 5.46
CA GLY A 36 14.71 31.78 4.58
C GLY A 36 13.51 31.56 3.64
N ALA A 37 12.57 30.67 3.97
CA ALA A 37 11.31 30.56 3.22
C ALA A 37 10.09 30.75 4.14
N GLY A 38 9.22 31.71 3.78
CA GLY A 38 8.05 32.12 4.55
C GLY A 38 6.99 31.04 4.74
N ALA A 39 6.03 31.33 5.63
CA ALA A 39 5.00 30.43 6.14
C ALA A 39 4.04 29.87 5.07
N ALA A 40 4.47 28.83 4.35
CA ALA A 40 3.56 27.96 3.61
C ALA A 40 3.06 26.84 4.53
N ALA A 41 1.74 26.62 4.59
CA ALA A 41 1.21 25.38 5.17
C ALA A 41 1.84 24.18 4.45
N LEU A 42 2.34 23.20 5.20
CA LEU A 42 2.89 21.95 4.65
C LEU A 42 1.79 21.18 3.92
N THR A 43 1.66 21.40 2.61
CA THR A 43 0.81 20.61 1.73
C THR A 43 1.47 19.25 1.46
N PRO A 44 0.71 18.20 1.11
CA PRO A 44 1.30 16.92 0.69
C PRO A 44 2.34 17.08 -0.43
N ALA A 45 2.09 17.98 -1.39
CA ALA A 45 3.05 18.31 -2.45
C ALA A 45 4.40 18.80 -1.90
N VAL A 46 4.37 19.76 -0.96
CA VAL A 46 5.59 20.28 -0.31
C VAL A 46 6.29 19.18 0.48
N TYR A 47 5.54 18.38 1.24
CA TYR A 47 6.11 17.31 2.07
C TYR A 47 6.75 16.19 1.24
N PHE A 48 6.08 15.74 0.18
CA PHE A 48 6.56 14.67 -0.68
C PHE A 48 7.55 15.15 -1.76
N GLY A 49 7.71 16.46 -1.94
CA GLY A 49 8.74 17.05 -2.79
C GLY A 49 8.34 17.18 -4.26
N TYR A 50 7.05 17.25 -4.56
CA TYR A 50 6.54 17.59 -5.91
C TYR A 50 5.88 18.97 -5.92
N LYS A 51 5.73 19.55 -7.11
CA LYS A 51 5.19 20.90 -7.29
C LYS A 51 4.04 20.87 -8.28
N ALA A 52 3.29 21.98 -8.34
CA ALA A 52 2.34 22.23 -9.43
C ALA A 52 2.97 21.90 -10.79
N MET A 53 2.21 21.22 -11.63
CA MET A 53 2.70 20.74 -12.92
C MET A 53 3.03 21.92 -13.84
N GLU A 54 4.27 21.98 -14.33
CA GLU A 54 4.68 22.95 -15.35
C GLU A 54 4.54 22.31 -16.75
N GLY A 55 3.63 22.86 -17.55
CA GLY A 55 3.35 22.37 -18.91
C GLY A 55 2.15 21.42 -18.97
N ASN A 56 2.13 20.52 -19.96
CA ASN A 56 1.00 19.62 -20.18
C ASN A 56 1.01 18.43 -19.20
N PRO A 57 -0.17 17.99 -18.70
CA PRO A 57 -0.32 16.75 -17.94
C PRO A 57 0.28 15.56 -18.71
N VAL A 58 0.79 14.57 -17.98
CA VAL A 58 1.26 13.29 -18.55
C VAL A 58 0.08 12.58 -19.20
N ARG A 59 0.20 12.30 -20.49
CA ARG A 59 -0.79 11.50 -21.22
C ARG A 59 -0.57 10.02 -20.92
N ALA A 60 -1.49 9.42 -20.17
CA ALA A 60 -1.38 8.05 -19.70
C ALA A 60 -2.46 7.13 -20.25
N ALA A 61 -2.17 5.83 -20.28
CA ALA A 61 -3.17 4.78 -20.48
C ALA A 61 -3.39 3.99 -19.19
N LEU A 62 -4.62 3.59 -18.91
CA LEU A 62 -4.92 2.59 -17.90
C LEU A 62 -4.96 1.19 -18.54
N ILE A 63 -4.16 0.25 -18.06
CA ILE A 63 -4.20 -1.17 -18.45
C ILE A 63 -4.69 -1.98 -17.25
N GLY A 64 -5.89 -2.54 -17.34
CA GLY A 64 -6.60 -3.17 -16.22
C GLY A 64 -7.69 -2.25 -15.66
N CYS A 65 -8.94 -2.49 -16.08
CA CYS A 65 -10.12 -1.69 -15.75
C CYS A 65 -10.97 -2.36 -14.65
N GLY A 66 -10.32 -3.14 -13.80
CA GLY A 66 -10.93 -3.80 -12.65
C GLY A 66 -11.25 -2.85 -11.50
N ASP A 67 -11.45 -3.43 -10.31
CA ASP A 67 -11.79 -2.68 -9.10
C ASP A 67 -10.73 -1.63 -8.75
N GLU A 68 -9.45 -2.02 -8.80
CA GLU A 68 -8.33 -1.11 -8.49
C GLU A 68 -8.15 -0.05 -9.58
N GLY A 69 -8.26 -0.42 -10.85
CA GLY A 69 -8.27 0.55 -11.95
C GLY A 69 -9.35 1.63 -11.78
N GLY A 70 -10.53 1.25 -11.28
CA GLY A 70 -11.59 2.20 -10.91
C GLY A 70 -11.22 3.14 -9.76
N ILE A 71 -10.46 2.67 -8.76
CA ILE A 71 -9.95 3.49 -7.65
C ILE A 71 -8.90 4.47 -8.14
N LEU A 72 -7.97 4.02 -8.98
CA LEU A 72 -6.95 4.85 -9.61
C LEU A 72 -7.59 5.95 -10.47
N VAL A 73 -8.61 5.59 -11.26
CA VAL A 73 -9.42 6.59 -11.99
C VAL A 73 -10.15 7.53 -11.05
N GLY A 74 -10.67 7.07 -9.91
CA GLY A 74 -11.30 7.95 -8.94
C GLY A 74 -10.33 8.93 -8.25
N ALA A 75 -9.07 8.52 -8.07
CA ALA A 75 -8.08 9.26 -7.29
C ALA A 75 -7.15 10.15 -8.13
N HIS A 76 -7.00 9.91 -9.43
CA HIS A 76 -6.04 10.66 -10.25
C HIS A 76 -6.39 12.15 -10.34
N ASN A 77 -5.36 12.98 -10.49
CA ASN A 77 -5.51 14.40 -10.78
C ASN A 77 -5.23 14.67 -12.29
N PRO A 78 -6.26 15.04 -13.09
CA PRO A 78 -6.09 15.35 -14.51
C PRO A 78 -5.11 16.49 -14.83
N GLU A 79 -4.81 17.36 -13.87
CA GLU A 79 -3.81 18.43 -14.02
C GLU A 79 -2.36 17.89 -14.06
N TYR A 80 -2.14 16.69 -13.54
CA TYR A 80 -0.83 16.04 -13.52
C TYR A 80 -0.77 14.86 -14.48
N LEU A 81 -1.78 13.99 -14.44
CA LEU A 81 -1.86 12.77 -15.23
C LEU A 81 -3.25 12.67 -15.85
N LYS A 82 -3.34 12.68 -17.17
CA LYS A 82 -4.60 12.57 -17.92
C LYS A 82 -4.68 11.23 -18.62
N PHE A 83 -5.69 10.43 -18.30
CA PHE A 83 -5.96 9.19 -19.00
C PHE A 83 -6.55 9.48 -20.38
N VAL A 84 -5.88 9.03 -21.44
CA VAL A 84 -6.32 9.23 -22.83
C VAL A 84 -6.81 7.93 -23.47
N SER A 85 -6.52 6.81 -22.83
CA SER A 85 -7.01 5.50 -23.23
C SER A 85 -7.12 4.53 -22.05
N VAL A 86 -7.90 3.48 -22.27
CA VAL A 86 -8.10 2.36 -21.35
C VAL A 86 -7.93 1.04 -22.09
N CYS A 87 -7.46 0.01 -21.41
CA CYS A 87 -7.31 -1.32 -21.94
C CYS A 87 -7.77 -2.37 -20.93
N ASP A 88 -8.67 -3.24 -21.34
CA ASP A 88 -9.06 -4.44 -20.59
C ASP A 88 -9.62 -5.47 -21.56
N ILE A 89 -9.28 -6.74 -21.36
CA ILE A 89 -9.79 -7.83 -22.21
C ILE A 89 -11.27 -8.15 -21.91
N ARG A 90 -11.78 -7.71 -20.75
CA ARG A 90 -13.16 -7.95 -20.30
C ARG A 90 -14.08 -6.79 -20.70
N PRO A 91 -15.06 -7.02 -21.59
CA PRO A 91 -16.05 -5.99 -21.95
C PRO A 91 -16.79 -5.40 -20.75
N TYR A 92 -17.09 -6.22 -19.73
CA TYR A 92 -17.70 -5.75 -18.50
C TYR A 92 -16.89 -4.64 -17.82
N ASN A 93 -15.57 -4.82 -17.72
CA ASN A 93 -14.68 -3.84 -17.08
C ASN A 93 -14.58 -2.55 -17.91
N LEU A 94 -14.54 -2.66 -19.24
CA LEU A 94 -14.53 -1.50 -20.15
C LEU A 94 -15.82 -0.66 -20.04
N ASP A 95 -16.99 -1.30 -19.94
CA ASP A 95 -18.24 -0.57 -19.70
C ASP A 95 -18.24 0.10 -18.32
N ARG A 96 -17.83 -0.65 -17.29
CA ARG A 96 -17.84 -0.17 -15.91
C ARG A 96 -16.86 0.98 -15.66
N ILE A 97 -15.67 0.96 -16.25
CA ILE A 97 -14.68 2.04 -16.04
C ILE A 97 -15.16 3.37 -16.64
N MET A 98 -15.98 3.31 -17.69
CA MET A 98 -16.61 4.51 -18.25
C MET A 98 -17.79 4.97 -17.41
N ALA A 99 -18.68 4.05 -17.03
CA ALA A 99 -19.93 4.36 -16.32
C ALA A 99 -19.74 4.69 -14.82
N GLY A 100 -18.77 4.06 -14.17
CA GLY A 100 -18.57 4.09 -12.72
C GLY A 100 -19.30 2.96 -11.99
N ASP A 101 -18.94 2.77 -10.72
CA ASP A 101 -19.57 1.81 -9.81
C ASP A 101 -20.52 2.57 -8.86
N PRO A 102 -21.84 2.39 -8.99
CA PRO A 102 -22.80 3.12 -8.16
C PRO A 102 -22.73 2.72 -6.68
N LYS A 103 -22.19 1.53 -6.37
CA LYS A 103 -22.06 1.04 -4.99
C LYS A 103 -20.79 1.53 -4.31
N VAL A 104 -19.83 2.04 -5.08
CA VAL A 104 -18.50 2.44 -4.58
C VAL A 104 -18.19 3.87 -5.05
N PRO A 105 -18.47 4.90 -4.23
CA PRO A 105 -18.27 6.31 -4.62
C PRO A 105 -16.84 6.66 -5.08
N LEU A 106 -15.84 5.88 -4.62
CA LEU A 106 -14.44 6.01 -5.00
C LEU A 106 -14.15 5.55 -6.45
N ARG A 107 -15.12 4.97 -7.16
CA ARG A 107 -14.99 4.54 -8.56
C ARG A 107 -16.02 5.27 -9.43
N PRO A 108 -15.92 6.59 -9.57
CA PRO A 108 -16.94 7.42 -10.22
C PRO A 108 -17.07 7.16 -11.74
N GLY A 109 -16.06 6.57 -12.38
CA GLY A 109 -16.00 6.35 -13.82
C GLY A 109 -15.66 7.61 -14.61
N PHE A 110 -15.19 7.42 -15.85
CA PHE A 110 -14.74 8.53 -16.70
C PHE A 110 -15.87 9.47 -17.12
N ASN A 111 -17.09 8.97 -17.33
CA ASN A 111 -18.23 9.82 -17.73
C ASN A 111 -18.51 10.90 -16.70
N LYS A 112 -18.35 10.59 -15.40
CA LYS A 112 -18.53 11.54 -14.32
C LYS A 112 -17.34 12.49 -14.18
N LEU A 113 -16.12 11.98 -14.29
CA LEU A 113 -14.92 12.78 -14.05
C LEU A 113 -14.57 13.73 -15.21
N TYR A 114 -14.70 13.26 -16.44
CA TYR A 114 -14.26 13.98 -17.64
C TYR A 114 -15.43 14.61 -18.41
N GLY A 115 -16.68 14.29 -18.03
CA GLY A 115 -17.86 14.82 -18.71
C GLY A 115 -17.83 14.53 -20.21
N PRO A 116 -18.10 15.53 -21.08
CA PRO A 116 -18.07 15.35 -22.53
C PRO A 116 -16.72 14.84 -23.08
N GLU A 117 -15.60 15.14 -22.43
CA GLU A 117 -14.27 14.70 -22.88
C GLU A 117 -14.06 13.18 -22.73
N ALA A 118 -14.87 12.50 -21.91
CA ALA A 118 -14.82 11.04 -21.76
C ALA A 118 -15.01 10.31 -23.11
N LYS A 119 -15.73 10.93 -24.07
CA LYS A 119 -15.92 10.40 -25.43
C LYS A 119 -14.60 10.28 -26.22
N GLY A 120 -13.57 11.03 -25.83
CA GLY A 120 -12.25 11.01 -26.45
C GLY A 120 -11.34 9.90 -25.90
N ILE A 121 -11.74 9.20 -24.84
CA ILE A 121 -10.96 8.09 -24.28
C ILE A 121 -11.09 6.89 -25.21
N LYS A 122 -9.96 6.42 -25.75
CA LYS A 122 -9.92 5.24 -26.60
C LYS A 122 -9.94 3.97 -25.75
N SER A 123 -10.74 2.98 -26.14
CA SER A 123 -10.79 1.67 -25.47
C SER A 123 -10.09 0.61 -26.33
N TYR A 124 -9.27 -0.21 -25.68
CA TYR A 124 -8.52 -1.30 -26.29
C TYR A 124 -8.79 -2.62 -25.57
N THR A 125 -8.65 -3.74 -26.29
CA THR A 125 -8.67 -5.10 -25.73
C THR A 125 -7.35 -5.83 -25.89
N ASP A 126 -6.34 -5.19 -26.49
CA ASP A 126 -4.95 -5.66 -26.54
C ASP A 126 -4.04 -4.51 -26.11
N TYR A 127 -3.28 -4.71 -25.04
CA TYR A 127 -2.40 -3.67 -24.52
C TYR A 127 -1.28 -3.32 -25.50
N LYS A 128 -0.92 -4.20 -26.45
CA LYS A 128 0.08 -3.89 -27.47
C LYS A 128 -0.34 -2.70 -28.35
N GLN A 129 -1.63 -2.55 -28.61
CA GLN A 129 -2.18 -1.40 -29.34
C GLN A 129 -2.01 -0.09 -28.56
N VAL A 130 -2.05 -0.14 -27.22
CA VAL A 130 -1.70 1.01 -26.36
C VAL A 130 -0.23 1.36 -26.52
N LEU A 131 0.65 0.35 -26.58
CA LEU A 131 2.10 0.57 -26.68
C LEU A 131 2.50 1.19 -28.02
N GLU A 132 1.78 0.90 -29.10
CA GLU A 132 1.97 1.47 -30.44
C GLU A 132 1.60 2.96 -30.53
N ASP A 133 0.69 3.46 -29.68
CA ASP A 133 0.27 4.86 -29.68
C ASP A 133 1.38 5.75 -29.09
N LYS A 134 2.11 6.43 -29.98
CA LYS A 134 3.22 7.35 -29.64
C LYS A 134 2.77 8.58 -28.85
N THR A 135 1.48 8.89 -28.79
CA THR A 135 0.96 10.02 -28.00
C THR A 135 0.83 9.70 -26.51
N ILE A 136 1.01 8.44 -26.13
CA ILE A 136 0.98 7.96 -24.75
C ILE A 136 2.40 7.99 -24.19
N GLU A 137 2.58 8.67 -23.07
CA GLU A 137 3.87 8.86 -22.41
C GLU A 137 4.09 7.85 -21.30
N ALA A 138 3.01 7.46 -20.61
CA ALA A 138 3.06 6.54 -19.47
C ALA A 138 1.90 5.53 -19.49
N VAL A 139 2.07 4.41 -18.80
CA VAL A 139 0.99 3.46 -18.52
C VAL A 139 0.83 3.27 -17.01
N VAL A 140 -0.42 3.16 -16.58
CA VAL A 140 -0.82 2.76 -15.23
C VAL A 140 -1.40 1.36 -15.33
N ILE A 141 -0.79 0.38 -14.64
CA ILE A 141 -1.11 -1.04 -14.77
C ILE A 141 -1.79 -1.53 -13.49
N ALA A 142 -3.00 -2.08 -13.62
CA ALA A 142 -3.82 -2.63 -12.54
C ALA A 142 -4.44 -3.99 -12.96
N THR A 143 -3.61 -4.87 -13.52
CA THR A 143 -3.99 -6.19 -14.03
C THR A 143 -3.77 -7.29 -12.96
N PRO A 144 -4.07 -8.57 -13.22
CA PRO A 144 -3.69 -9.66 -12.32
C PRO A 144 -2.17 -9.73 -12.11
N LEU A 145 -1.73 -10.11 -10.90
CA LEU A 145 -0.32 -10.10 -10.48
C LEU A 145 0.61 -10.83 -11.46
N SER A 146 0.20 -11.99 -11.97
CA SER A 146 1.00 -12.78 -12.93
C SER A 146 1.35 -12.05 -14.22
N THR A 147 0.61 -10.99 -14.57
CA THR A 147 0.80 -10.22 -15.80
C THR A 147 1.61 -8.94 -15.63
N HIS A 148 1.80 -8.47 -14.39
CA HIS A 148 2.45 -7.20 -14.06
C HIS A 148 3.82 -7.04 -14.74
N ALA A 149 4.71 -8.01 -14.54
CA ALA A 149 6.08 -7.94 -15.05
C ALA A 149 6.14 -7.89 -16.57
N LYS A 150 5.35 -8.75 -17.25
CA LYS A 150 5.32 -8.80 -18.71
C LYS A 150 4.84 -7.47 -19.31
N ILE A 151 3.69 -6.98 -18.85
CA ILE A 151 3.10 -5.74 -19.38
C ILE A 151 4.03 -4.55 -19.09
N SER A 152 4.62 -4.50 -17.89
CA SER A 152 5.56 -3.43 -17.52
C SER A 152 6.82 -3.44 -18.40
N ILE A 153 7.43 -4.61 -18.59
CA ILE A 153 8.64 -4.76 -19.43
C ILE A 153 8.33 -4.37 -20.88
N ASP A 154 7.21 -4.84 -21.43
CA ASP A 154 6.80 -4.53 -22.80
C ASP A 154 6.53 -3.02 -22.96
N ALA A 155 5.87 -2.38 -21.98
CA ALA A 155 5.63 -0.94 -21.98
C ALA A 155 6.92 -0.11 -21.90
N ILE A 156 7.86 -0.50 -21.03
CA ILE A 156 9.17 0.16 -20.91
C ILE A 156 9.95 0.04 -22.22
N LYS A 157 9.97 -1.15 -22.84
CA LYS A 157 10.61 -1.37 -24.14
C LYS A 157 9.98 -0.56 -25.26
N ALA A 158 8.68 -0.27 -25.17
CA ALA A 158 7.97 0.64 -26.05
C ALA A 158 8.20 2.14 -25.72
N GLY A 159 9.09 2.46 -24.78
CA GLY A 159 9.48 3.82 -24.42
C GLY A 159 8.53 4.51 -23.44
N LYS A 160 7.61 3.79 -22.79
CA LYS A 160 6.63 4.34 -21.85
C LYS A 160 7.18 4.32 -20.42
N HIS A 161 6.82 5.33 -19.62
CA HIS A 161 7.00 5.26 -18.16
C HIS A 161 5.93 4.35 -17.55
N VAL A 162 6.22 3.69 -16.44
CA VAL A 162 5.31 2.71 -15.82
C VAL A 162 5.04 3.06 -14.36
N LEU A 163 3.76 3.13 -14.02
CA LEU A 163 3.24 2.96 -12.66
C LEU A 163 2.47 1.64 -12.62
N CYS A 164 2.95 0.63 -11.90
CA CYS A 164 2.31 -0.67 -11.82
C CYS A 164 1.80 -0.92 -10.41
N GLU A 165 0.58 -1.40 -10.25
CA GLU A 165 0.04 -1.78 -8.94
C GLU A 165 0.90 -2.82 -8.24
N LYS A 166 0.80 -2.84 -6.91
CA LYS A 166 1.46 -3.86 -6.08
C LYS A 166 0.70 -5.20 -6.17
N LEU A 167 1.34 -6.34 -5.92
CA LEU A 167 2.77 -6.52 -5.74
C LEU A 167 3.52 -6.33 -7.07
N MET A 168 4.77 -5.86 -7.01
CA MET A 168 5.54 -5.52 -8.21
C MET A 168 5.59 -6.63 -9.26
N ALA A 169 5.77 -7.88 -8.84
CA ALA A 169 5.87 -9.04 -9.72
C ALA A 169 5.49 -10.33 -8.98
N TRP A 170 5.21 -11.40 -9.75
CA TRP A 170 4.83 -12.70 -9.19
C TRP A 170 6.01 -13.45 -8.57
N ASN A 171 7.23 -13.23 -9.06
CA ASN A 171 8.46 -13.73 -8.43
C ASN A 171 9.58 -12.66 -8.41
N VAL A 172 10.63 -12.90 -7.61
CA VAL A 172 11.73 -11.94 -7.42
C VAL A 172 12.52 -11.74 -8.72
N SER A 173 12.76 -12.80 -9.50
CA SER A 173 13.50 -12.73 -10.77
C SER A 173 12.83 -11.78 -11.77
N GLN A 174 11.50 -11.82 -11.86
CA GLN A 174 10.72 -10.89 -12.68
C GLN A 174 10.84 -9.45 -12.19
N GLY A 175 10.75 -9.20 -10.87
CA GLY A 175 10.94 -7.87 -10.29
C GLY A 175 12.32 -7.28 -10.60
N LYS A 176 13.38 -8.10 -10.48
CA LYS A 176 14.75 -7.73 -10.86
C LYS A 176 14.86 -7.38 -12.34
N GLU A 177 14.23 -8.17 -13.21
CA GLU A 177 14.19 -7.91 -14.65
C GLU A 177 13.49 -6.58 -14.98
N MET A 178 12.34 -6.29 -14.36
CA MET A 178 11.64 -5.02 -14.56
C MET A 178 12.56 -3.83 -14.24
N ILE A 179 13.32 -3.89 -13.13
CA ILE A 179 14.28 -2.84 -12.75
C ILE A 179 15.42 -2.72 -13.76
N ARG A 180 16.01 -3.85 -14.17
CA ARG A 180 17.11 -3.87 -15.15
C ARG A 180 16.68 -3.27 -16.49
N VAL A 181 15.49 -3.63 -16.98
CA VAL A 181 14.93 -3.09 -18.23
C VAL A 181 14.60 -1.59 -18.09
N ALA A 182 13.98 -1.17 -16.99
CA ALA A 182 13.70 0.25 -16.72
C ALA A 182 14.98 1.10 -16.75
N LYS A 183 16.03 0.63 -16.07
CA LYS A 183 17.34 1.29 -16.06
C LYS A 183 17.96 1.33 -17.44
N ALA A 184 17.96 0.21 -18.18
CA ALA A 184 18.55 0.13 -19.52
C ALA A 184 17.85 1.03 -20.53
N GLN A 185 16.52 1.21 -20.42
CA GLN A 185 15.74 2.07 -21.30
C GLN A 185 15.64 3.52 -20.81
N GLY A 186 16.24 3.84 -19.65
CA GLY A 186 16.17 5.18 -19.06
C GLY A 186 14.73 5.62 -18.76
N LYS A 187 13.88 4.70 -18.29
CA LYS A 187 12.46 4.93 -17.97
C LYS A 187 12.19 4.78 -16.48
N ILE A 188 11.16 5.50 -16.02
CA ILE A 188 10.68 5.39 -14.64
C ILE A 188 9.85 4.12 -14.52
N LEU A 189 10.15 3.34 -13.49
CA LEU A 189 9.33 2.26 -12.98
C LEU A 189 8.97 2.56 -11.53
N SER A 190 7.70 2.85 -11.30
CA SER A 190 7.09 3.08 -10.00
C SER A 190 6.09 1.97 -9.69
N ILE A 191 5.96 1.59 -8.43
CA ILE A 191 4.98 0.59 -7.98
C ILE A 191 3.98 1.23 -7.01
N GLY A 192 2.70 0.87 -7.15
CA GLY A 192 1.56 1.40 -6.39
C GLY A 192 1.56 0.99 -4.93
N HIS A 193 2.43 1.60 -4.12
CA HIS A 193 2.42 1.52 -2.67
C HIS A 193 2.12 2.93 -2.11
N GLN A 194 0.84 3.27 -2.12
CA GLN A 194 0.32 4.59 -1.79
C GLN A 194 0.67 5.08 -0.37
N ARG A 195 1.06 4.18 0.55
CA ARG A 195 1.47 4.53 1.93
C ARG A 195 2.72 5.42 1.98
N HIS A 196 3.61 5.33 0.99
CA HIS A 196 4.76 6.24 0.86
C HIS A 196 4.34 7.70 0.64
N TYR A 197 3.08 7.92 0.28
CA TYR A 197 2.44 9.20 -0.03
C TYR A 197 1.30 9.55 0.94
N SER A 198 1.22 8.85 2.08
CA SER A 198 0.24 9.17 3.12
C SER A 198 0.85 10.07 4.19
N MET A 199 0.29 11.27 4.36
CA MET A 199 0.68 12.18 5.44
C MET A 199 0.49 11.55 6.82
N LEU A 200 -0.47 10.63 6.95
CA LEU A 200 -0.71 9.89 8.18
C LEU A 200 0.48 8.99 8.54
N TYR A 201 0.97 8.20 7.57
CA TYR A 201 2.14 7.34 7.78
C TYR A 201 3.43 8.14 7.91
N ALA A 202 3.54 9.25 7.19
CA ALA A 202 4.64 10.19 7.31
C ALA A 202 4.77 10.74 8.75
N HIS A 203 3.71 11.31 9.31
CA HIS A 203 3.71 11.78 10.69
C HIS A 203 3.92 10.64 11.70
N ALA A 204 3.34 9.47 11.46
CA ALA A 204 3.58 8.29 12.31
C ALA A 204 5.07 7.92 12.35
N ALA A 205 5.77 7.97 11.22
CA ALA A 205 7.21 7.73 11.15
C ALA A 205 8.01 8.83 11.89
N GLU A 206 7.61 10.10 11.80
CA GLU A 206 8.23 11.20 12.56
C GLU A 206 8.07 11.02 14.08
N VAL A 207 6.87 10.61 14.52
CA VAL A 207 6.59 10.29 15.93
C VAL A 207 7.48 9.15 16.41
N LEU A 208 7.64 8.08 15.63
CA LEU A 208 8.56 7.00 15.96
C LEU A 208 10.01 7.49 16.04
N ASN A 209 10.45 8.26 15.07
CA ASN A 209 11.80 8.82 15.00
C ASN A 209 12.10 9.82 16.13
N SER A 210 11.08 10.42 16.75
CA SER A 210 11.24 11.27 17.93
C SER A 210 11.73 10.51 19.17
N GLY A 211 11.61 9.17 19.16
CA GLY A 211 11.98 8.30 20.28
C GLY A 211 10.94 8.24 21.39
N VAL A 212 9.74 8.82 21.20
CA VAL A 212 8.71 8.88 22.24
C VAL A 212 8.18 7.50 22.67
N LEU A 213 8.21 6.51 21.78
CA LEU A 213 7.89 5.11 22.12
C LEU A 213 9.04 4.36 22.80
N GLY A 214 10.24 4.95 22.90
CA GLY A 214 11.45 4.25 23.33
C GLY A 214 11.95 3.25 22.28
N ASP A 215 12.45 2.11 22.74
CA ASP A 215 12.97 1.06 21.86
C ASP A 215 11.81 0.22 21.32
N ILE A 216 11.61 0.25 20.01
CA ILE A 216 10.58 -0.57 19.34
C ILE A 216 11.00 -2.03 19.41
N LYS A 217 10.12 -2.91 19.89
CA LYS A 217 10.41 -4.35 20.03
C LYS A 217 9.40 -5.25 19.35
N HIS A 218 8.17 -4.78 19.14
CA HIS A 218 7.15 -5.56 18.43
C HIS A 218 6.26 -4.65 17.59
N ILE A 219 5.99 -5.07 16.35
CA ILE A 219 4.90 -4.54 15.55
C ILE A 219 3.91 -5.66 15.28
N ARG A 220 2.65 -5.46 15.67
CA ARG A 220 1.55 -6.34 15.28
C ARG A 220 0.77 -5.68 14.16
N ALA A 221 0.84 -6.25 12.96
CA ALA A 221 0.07 -5.83 11.80
C ALA A 221 -1.00 -6.86 11.47
N LEU A 222 -2.15 -6.41 10.96
CA LEU A 222 -3.21 -7.33 10.53
C LEU A 222 -4.10 -6.71 9.46
N TRP A 223 -4.67 -7.58 8.63
CA TRP A 223 -5.78 -7.23 7.75
C TRP A 223 -6.76 -8.39 7.64
N HIS A 224 -7.71 -8.47 8.57
CA HIS A 224 -8.75 -9.49 8.50
C HIS A 224 -10.01 -8.97 7.80
N ARG A 225 -10.77 -9.88 7.19
CA ARG A 225 -12.03 -9.64 6.47
C ARG A 225 -13.00 -10.77 6.78
N ASN A 226 -14.29 -10.54 6.56
CA ASN A 226 -15.30 -11.59 6.62
C ASN A 226 -16.09 -11.67 5.31
N ASN A 227 -15.64 -12.57 4.45
CA ASN A 227 -16.19 -12.87 3.14
C ASN A 227 -16.89 -14.25 3.14
N SER A 228 -17.18 -14.83 4.32
CA SER A 228 -17.75 -16.18 4.44
C SER A 228 -19.28 -16.19 4.62
N TRP A 229 -19.95 -15.06 4.39
CA TRP A 229 -21.42 -14.98 4.43
C TRP A 229 -22.06 -15.67 3.22
N PRO A 230 -23.28 -16.23 3.30
CA PRO A 230 -23.98 -16.76 2.13
C PRO A 230 -24.08 -15.73 1.00
N PHE A 231 -23.89 -16.18 -0.24
CA PHE A 231 -24.11 -15.33 -1.40
C PHE A 231 -25.57 -14.95 -1.54
N ILE A 232 -25.82 -13.67 -1.80
CA ILE A 232 -27.15 -13.16 -2.13
C ILE A 232 -26.99 -12.41 -3.45
N PRO A 233 -27.67 -12.87 -4.52
CA PRO A 233 -27.59 -12.22 -5.84
C PRO A 233 -28.17 -10.80 -5.77
N ASP A 234 -27.66 -9.93 -6.64
CA ASP A 234 -28.29 -8.63 -6.87
C ASP A 234 -29.69 -8.83 -7.49
N ALA A 235 -30.66 -8.03 -7.07
CA ALA A 235 -32.05 -8.15 -7.53
C ALA A 235 -32.22 -7.95 -9.05
N ALA A 236 -31.32 -7.21 -9.70
CA ALA A 236 -31.29 -7.01 -11.15
C ALA A 236 -29.88 -6.64 -11.64
N PRO A 237 -29.01 -7.62 -11.98
CA PRO A 237 -27.70 -7.31 -12.53
C PRO A 237 -27.85 -6.68 -13.93
N LYS A 238 -27.09 -5.61 -14.23
CA LYS A 238 -27.07 -4.94 -15.54
C LYS A 238 -26.76 -5.91 -16.69
N PHE A 239 -25.89 -6.89 -16.42
CA PHE A 239 -25.51 -7.92 -17.36
C PHE A 239 -25.96 -9.30 -16.84
N PRO A 240 -26.46 -10.20 -17.71
CA PRO A 240 -26.83 -11.54 -17.31
C PRO A 240 -25.61 -12.33 -16.84
N LEU A 241 -25.80 -13.19 -15.84
CA LEU A 241 -24.78 -14.13 -15.38
C LEU A 241 -24.57 -15.22 -16.44
N ALA A 242 -23.33 -15.68 -16.59
CA ALA A 242 -22.99 -16.81 -17.45
C ALA A 242 -23.58 -18.10 -16.87
N LYS A 243 -24.26 -18.90 -17.70
CA LYS A 243 -24.98 -20.11 -17.24
C LYS A 243 -24.03 -21.22 -16.79
N GLU A 244 -22.84 -21.25 -17.36
CA GLU A 244 -21.79 -22.25 -17.09
C GLU A 244 -21.21 -22.11 -15.68
N TYR A 245 -21.34 -20.92 -15.08
CA TYR A 245 -20.75 -20.60 -13.79
C TYR A 245 -21.83 -20.28 -12.76
N PRO A 246 -22.24 -21.26 -11.93
CA PRO A 246 -23.24 -21.01 -10.92
C PRO A 246 -22.78 -19.93 -9.93
N ALA A 247 -23.74 -19.26 -9.33
CA ALA A 247 -23.49 -18.30 -8.26
C ALA A 247 -22.68 -18.95 -7.13
N PRO A 248 -21.73 -18.23 -6.51
CA PRO A 248 -20.99 -18.77 -5.38
C PRO A 248 -21.92 -19.16 -4.23
N LYS A 249 -21.45 -20.06 -3.37
CA LYS A 249 -22.16 -20.38 -2.12
C LYS A 249 -21.99 -19.26 -1.09
N PHE A 250 -20.81 -18.67 -1.03
CA PHE A 250 -20.46 -17.58 -0.10
C PHE A 250 -20.07 -16.30 -0.84
N ARG A 251 -20.28 -15.13 -0.22
CA ARG A 251 -19.80 -13.80 -0.63
C ARG A 251 -18.28 -13.71 -0.47
N ASP A 252 -17.56 -14.56 -1.18
CA ASP A 252 -16.13 -14.42 -1.29
C ASP A 252 -15.79 -13.29 -2.26
N GLY A 253 -15.10 -12.25 -1.79
CA GLY A 253 -14.66 -11.13 -2.62
C GLY A 253 -13.67 -11.54 -3.72
N TRP A 254 -13.07 -12.73 -3.62
CA TRP A 254 -12.21 -13.30 -4.66
C TRP A 254 -12.94 -14.26 -5.60
N TYR A 255 -14.23 -14.51 -5.36
CA TYR A 255 -15.11 -15.28 -6.21
C TYR A 255 -16.22 -14.39 -6.78
N PRO A 256 -15.90 -13.36 -7.60
CA PRO A 256 -16.92 -12.56 -8.24
C PRO A 256 -17.76 -13.41 -9.23
N PRO A 257 -18.99 -12.96 -9.52
CA PRO A 257 -19.80 -13.54 -10.58
C PRO A 257 -19.13 -13.36 -11.96
N ILE A 258 -19.40 -14.28 -12.87
CA ILE A 258 -18.95 -14.21 -14.26
C ILE A 258 -20.17 -13.83 -15.11
N TYR A 259 -20.04 -12.75 -15.90
CA TYR A 259 -21.10 -12.26 -16.76
C TYR A 259 -21.02 -12.89 -18.15
N GLN A 260 -22.18 -13.12 -18.77
CA GLN A 260 -22.25 -13.76 -20.10
C GLN A 260 -21.47 -12.97 -21.17
N ILE A 261 -21.43 -11.64 -21.08
CA ILE A 261 -20.68 -10.80 -22.02
C ILE A 261 -19.17 -11.07 -21.99
N ASP A 262 -18.60 -11.34 -20.80
CA ASP A 262 -17.19 -11.70 -20.67
C ASP A 262 -16.97 -13.12 -21.19
N GLN A 263 -17.88 -14.04 -20.85
CA GLN A 263 -17.82 -15.43 -21.32
C GLN A 263 -17.85 -15.53 -22.84
N ASP A 264 -18.80 -14.86 -23.50
CA ASP A 264 -18.96 -14.86 -24.95
C ASP A 264 -17.74 -14.27 -25.66
N ALA A 265 -17.14 -13.23 -25.07
CA ALA A 265 -15.98 -12.55 -25.64
C ALA A 265 -14.69 -13.37 -25.53
N LEU A 266 -14.53 -14.19 -24.48
CA LEU A 266 -13.23 -14.72 -24.06
C LEU A 266 -13.11 -16.25 -24.06
N LYS A 267 -14.21 -17.02 -24.09
CA LYS A 267 -14.19 -18.49 -23.94
C LYS A 267 -13.16 -19.20 -24.84
N ASP A 268 -12.97 -18.74 -26.07
CA ASP A 268 -12.06 -19.34 -27.05
C ASP A 268 -10.73 -18.59 -27.21
N LYS A 269 -10.49 -17.55 -26.39
CA LYS A 269 -9.33 -16.63 -26.52
C LYS A 269 -8.53 -16.48 -25.23
N VAL A 270 -9.08 -16.89 -24.09
CA VAL A 270 -8.51 -16.63 -22.76
C VAL A 270 -7.11 -17.20 -22.58
N GLN A 271 -6.81 -18.33 -23.22
CA GLN A 271 -5.48 -18.96 -23.18
C GLN A 271 -4.39 -18.09 -23.82
N ALA A 272 -4.72 -17.33 -24.87
CA ALA A 272 -3.78 -16.38 -25.49
C ALA A 272 -3.42 -15.20 -24.57
N HIS A 273 -4.13 -15.05 -23.45
CA HIS A 273 -3.87 -14.04 -22.43
C HIS A 273 -3.22 -14.62 -21.17
N GLY A 274 -2.80 -15.90 -21.20
CA GLY A 274 -2.08 -16.53 -20.09
C GLY A 274 -2.99 -17.08 -18.97
N PHE A 275 -4.26 -17.35 -19.26
CA PHE A 275 -5.22 -17.92 -18.30
C PHE A 275 -5.85 -19.20 -18.87
N LYS A 276 -6.02 -20.22 -18.02
CA LYS A 276 -6.55 -21.53 -18.39
C LYS A 276 -8.03 -21.47 -18.79
N SER A 277 -8.79 -20.56 -18.19
CA SER A 277 -10.23 -20.40 -18.41
C SER A 277 -10.69 -18.97 -18.10
N VAL A 278 -11.91 -18.62 -18.52
CA VAL A 278 -12.55 -17.36 -18.15
C VAL A 278 -12.74 -17.27 -16.63
N GLU A 279 -12.98 -18.41 -15.97
CA GLU A 279 -13.05 -18.48 -14.52
C GLU A 279 -11.71 -18.10 -13.85
N GLU A 280 -10.59 -18.67 -14.32
CA GLU A 280 -9.27 -18.33 -13.77
C GLU A 280 -8.93 -16.86 -13.99
N LEU A 281 -9.30 -16.29 -15.14
CA LEU A 281 -9.13 -14.87 -15.41
C LEU A 281 -9.96 -13.99 -14.46
N VAL A 282 -11.26 -14.27 -14.33
CA VAL A 282 -12.18 -13.43 -13.54
C VAL A 282 -11.92 -13.58 -12.03
N ARG A 283 -11.51 -14.78 -11.60
CA ARG A 283 -11.27 -15.15 -10.20
C ARG A 283 -9.78 -15.38 -9.90
N TRP A 284 -8.90 -14.67 -10.60
CA TRP A 284 -7.44 -14.86 -10.55
C TRP A 284 -6.85 -14.88 -9.12
N ARG A 285 -7.45 -14.14 -8.18
CA ARG A 285 -6.98 -14.14 -6.78
C ARG A 285 -7.09 -15.49 -6.08
N LEU A 286 -7.97 -16.40 -6.54
CA LEU A 286 -8.13 -17.73 -5.96
C LEU A 286 -6.96 -18.66 -6.27
N TYR A 287 -6.15 -18.35 -7.30
CA TYR A 287 -5.09 -19.23 -7.78
C TYR A 287 -3.74 -18.65 -7.40
N ASN A 288 -2.87 -19.48 -6.79
CA ASN A 288 -1.53 -19.03 -6.40
C ASN A 288 -0.70 -18.61 -7.63
N GLU A 289 -0.92 -19.24 -8.77
CA GLU A 289 -0.22 -18.96 -10.04
C GLU A 289 -0.57 -17.59 -10.65
N THR A 290 -1.76 -17.06 -10.39
CA THR A 290 -2.19 -15.77 -10.96
C THR A 290 -2.29 -14.65 -9.93
N GLY A 291 -2.54 -14.97 -8.64
CA GLY A 291 -2.72 -13.98 -7.58
C GLY A 291 -1.70 -13.96 -6.43
N GLY A 292 -0.92 -15.01 -6.21
CA GLY A 292 0.12 -15.03 -5.17
C GLY A 292 -0.38 -15.03 -3.71
N GLY A 293 -1.69 -15.05 -3.46
CA GLY A 293 -2.30 -15.25 -2.14
C GLY A 293 -2.23 -14.04 -1.20
N LEU A 294 -2.59 -14.26 0.07
CA LEU A 294 -2.83 -13.18 1.03
C LEU A 294 -1.59 -12.34 1.36
N MET A 295 -0.37 -12.89 1.30
CA MET A 295 0.84 -12.06 1.48
C MET A 295 1.06 -11.11 0.31
N ALA A 296 0.84 -11.55 -0.93
CA ALA A 296 1.00 -10.69 -2.10
C ALA A 296 -0.11 -9.62 -2.15
N GLU A 297 -1.35 -10.03 -1.86
CA GLU A 297 -2.53 -9.17 -1.93
C GLU A 297 -2.66 -8.19 -0.77
N LEU A 298 -2.53 -8.65 0.48
CA LEU A 298 -2.77 -7.82 1.66
C LEU A 298 -1.51 -7.64 2.51
N GLY A 299 -0.69 -8.68 2.66
CA GLY A 299 0.53 -8.63 3.47
C GLY A 299 1.50 -7.57 3.02
N SER A 300 1.71 -7.44 1.71
CA SER A 300 2.59 -6.42 1.11
C SER A 300 2.27 -5.01 1.61
N HIS A 301 0.99 -4.65 1.74
CA HIS A 301 0.58 -3.34 2.28
C HIS A 301 0.99 -3.13 3.74
N GLN A 302 0.72 -4.08 4.63
CA GLN A 302 1.07 -3.96 6.05
C GLN A 302 2.57 -4.04 6.28
N LEU A 303 3.28 -4.85 5.50
CA LEU A 303 4.73 -4.99 5.64
C LEU A 303 5.47 -3.79 5.05
N ASP A 304 4.94 -3.14 4.02
CA ASP A 304 5.42 -1.84 3.56
C ASP A 304 5.29 -0.77 4.68
N ALA A 305 4.13 -0.70 5.34
CA ALA A 305 3.95 0.18 6.51
C ALA A 305 4.96 -0.12 7.63
N CYS A 306 5.16 -1.40 7.96
CA CYS A 306 6.15 -1.81 8.96
C CYS A 306 7.57 -1.42 8.53
N SER A 307 7.89 -1.56 7.23
CA SER A 307 9.19 -1.16 6.68
C SER A 307 9.39 0.35 6.79
N ILE A 308 8.37 1.18 6.54
CA ILE A 308 8.43 2.64 6.78
C ILE A 308 8.77 2.93 8.25
N PHE A 309 8.11 2.25 9.20
CA PHE A 309 8.32 2.45 10.64
C PHE A 309 9.70 2.01 11.12
N LEU A 310 10.29 0.99 10.50
CA LEU A 310 11.62 0.47 10.82
C LEU A 310 12.74 1.16 10.02
N GLY A 311 12.39 2.19 9.23
CA GLY A 311 13.36 2.95 8.44
C GLY A 311 13.91 2.18 7.23
N LYS A 312 13.10 1.27 6.68
CA LYS A 312 13.36 0.50 5.45
C LYS A 312 14.57 -0.43 5.54
N VAL A 313 14.90 -0.93 6.73
CA VAL A 313 15.87 -2.01 6.91
C VAL A 313 15.32 -3.34 6.37
N HIS A 314 16.18 -4.19 5.84
CA HIS A 314 15.79 -5.52 5.40
C HIS A 314 15.56 -6.45 6.60
N PRO A 315 14.56 -7.36 6.55
CA PRO A 315 14.38 -8.35 7.61
C PRO A 315 15.55 -9.35 7.65
N LEU A 316 15.75 -9.95 8.82
CA LEU A 316 16.71 -11.02 9.08
C LEU A 316 16.13 -12.38 8.71
N ALA A 317 14.89 -12.65 9.11
CA ALA A 317 14.24 -13.93 8.87
C ALA A 317 12.71 -13.86 8.88
N VAL A 318 12.07 -14.91 8.36
CA VAL A 318 10.62 -15.10 8.40
C VAL A 318 10.25 -16.56 8.68
N SER A 319 9.16 -16.76 9.41
CA SER A 319 8.47 -18.05 9.57
C SER A 319 6.96 -17.83 9.62
N GLY A 320 6.16 -18.83 9.26
CA GLY A 320 4.71 -18.69 9.32
C GLY A 320 3.94 -19.96 9.00
N VAL A 321 2.63 -19.87 9.18
CA VAL A 321 1.66 -20.88 8.79
C VAL A 321 0.56 -20.24 7.96
N GLY A 322 0.16 -20.95 6.90
CA GLY A 322 -0.92 -20.57 6.02
C GLY A 322 -1.72 -21.80 5.62
N GLY A 323 -2.99 -21.61 5.30
CA GLY A 323 -3.80 -22.69 4.75
C GLY A 323 -5.20 -22.26 4.37
N LYS A 324 -5.92 -23.25 3.82
CA LYS A 324 -7.37 -23.21 3.60
C LYS A 324 -8.03 -23.84 4.82
N TYR A 325 -8.47 -23.04 5.78
CA TYR A 325 -9.11 -23.55 6.99
C TYR A 325 -10.63 -23.48 6.95
N PHE A 326 -11.20 -22.63 6.09
CA PHE A 326 -12.64 -22.49 5.90
C PHE A 326 -13.10 -22.84 4.49
N TYR A 327 -12.47 -22.26 3.47
CA TYR A 327 -12.85 -22.54 2.09
C TYR A 327 -12.26 -23.87 1.62
N GLY A 328 -12.86 -24.45 0.59
CA GLY A 328 -12.46 -25.76 0.08
C GLY A 328 -13.52 -26.33 -0.86
N PRO A 329 -13.46 -27.64 -1.13
CA PRO A 329 -14.50 -28.32 -1.92
C PRO A 329 -15.89 -27.98 -1.38
N GLU A 330 -16.81 -27.61 -2.28
CA GLU A 330 -18.19 -27.17 -1.97
C GLU A 330 -18.33 -25.85 -1.17
N ARG A 331 -17.22 -25.18 -0.83
CA ARG A 331 -17.17 -23.91 -0.11
C ARG A 331 -16.27 -22.93 -0.85
N ASN A 332 -16.60 -22.60 -2.10
CA ASN A 332 -15.81 -21.74 -2.99
C ASN A 332 -14.32 -22.14 -3.00
N ASP A 333 -14.03 -23.32 -3.57
CA ASP A 333 -12.68 -23.89 -3.59
C ASP A 333 -11.68 -22.96 -4.29
N ARG A 334 -10.43 -23.04 -3.86
CA ARG A 334 -9.33 -22.15 -4.24
C ARG A 334 -7.99 -22.81 -4.01
N ASP A 335 -6.92 -22.30 -4.61
CA ASP A 335 -5.55 -22.70 -4.26
C ASP A 335 -4.96 -21.82 -3.18
N SER A 336 -5.36 -20.55 -3.15
CA SER A 336 -4.85 -19.53 -2.23
C SER A 336 -5.26 -19.81 -0.78
N ASP A 337 -4.35 -19.56 0.17
CA ASP A 337 -4.67 -19.59 1.59
C ASP A 337 -5.80 -18.61 1.93
N ASP A 338 -6.68 -19.00 2.86
CA ASP A 338 -7.74 -18.14 3.39
C ASP A 338 -7.41 -17.51 4.73
N SER A 339 -6.35 -18.03 5.37
CA SER A 339 -5.85 -17.59 6.65
C SER A 339 -4.34 -17.77 6.69
N ILE A 340 -3.61 -16.73 7.08
CA ILE A 340 -2.15 -16.74 7.21
C ILE A 340 -1.71 -16.03 8.50
N PHE A 341 -0.61 -16.52 9.08
CA PHE A 341 0.01 -16.01 10.29
C PHE A 341 1.52 -16.09 10.13
N VAL A 342 2.19 -14.93 10.10
CA VAL A 342 3.60 -14.83 9.75
C VAL A 342 4.33 -13.99 10.79
N THR A 343 5.53 -14.42 11.17
CA THR A 343 6.43 -13.69 12.06
C THR A 343 7.74 -13.41 11.35
N PHE A 344 8.15 -12.15 11.35
CA PHE A 344 9.41 -11.65 10.83
C PHE A 344 10.30 -11.17 11.97
N GLU A 345 11.60 -11.33 11.78
CA GLU A 345 12.64 -10.74 12.61
C GLU A 345 13.28 -9.62 11.81
N PHE A 346 13.25 -8.39 12.31
CA PHE A 346 13.93 -7.23 11.72
C PHE A 346 15.07 -6.76 12.62
N PRO A 347 16.14 -6.18 12.06
CA PRO A 347 17.19 -5.59 12.86
C PRO A 347 16.70 -4.28 13.49
N GLY A 348 16.86 -4.15 14.81
CA GLY A 348 16.68 -2.89 15.52
C GLY A 348 17.81 -1.90 15.20
N PRO A 349 17.70 -0.62 15.63
CA PRO A 349 18.63 0.44 15.24
C PRO A 349 20.10 0.13 15.55
N ASN A 350 20.40 -0.57 16.65
CA ASN A 350 21.76 -0.88 17.11
C ASN A 350 22.25 -2.27 16.68
N HIS A 351 21.48 -3.00 15.87
CA HIS A 351 21.92 -4.24 15.24
C HIS A 351 23.00 -3.97 14.17
N PRO A 352 23.91 -4.92 13.87
CA PRO A 352 24.89 -4.75 12.79
C PRO A 352 24.29 -4.49 11.41
N GLN A 353 23.09 -5.01 11.16
CA GLN A 353 22.29 -4.78 9.94
C GLN A 353 21.20 -3.69 10.13
N GLY A 354 21.19 -3.03 11.28
CA GLY A 354 20.27 -1.94 11.60
C GLY A 354 20.77 -0.58 11.09
N LEU A 355 19.93 0.44 11.22
CA LEU A 355 20.22 1.79 10.71
C LEU A 355 21.51 2.41 11.27
N LYS A 356 21.85 2.18 12.54
CA LYS A 356 23.06 2.72 13.18
C LYS A 356 24.26 1.78 13.05
N LYS A 357 24.09 0.59 12.47
CA LYS A 357 25.14 -0.44 12.33
C LYS A 357 25.87 -0.71 13.65
N GLY A 358 25.11 -0.82 14.74
CA GLY A 358 25.68 -1.05 16.07
C GLY A 358 26.15 -2.50 16.27
N PRO A 359 26.74 -2.82 17.42
CA PRO A 359 27.28 -4.15 17.69
C PRO A 359 26.25 -5.15 18.27
N ASP A 360 25.04 -4.70 18.61
CA ASP A 360 24.08 -5.50 19.40
C ASP A 360 23.26 -6.45 18.52
N ARG A 361 23.70 -7.70 18.42
CA ARG A 361 22.98 -8.76 17.68
C ARG A 361 21.64 -9.15 18.31
N SER A 362 21.37 -8.75 19.54
CA SER A 362 20.10 -9.02 20.23
C SER A 362 19.06 -7.91 20.02
N ASP A 363 19.45 -6.79 19.40
CA ASP A 363 18.53 -5.73 19.04
C ASP A 363 17.69 -6.17 17.82
N ILE A 364 16.66 -6.96 18.10
CA ILE A 364 15.72 -7.50 17.12
C ILE A 364 14.34 -6.91 17.40
N VAL A 365 13.68 -6.50 16.32
CA VAL A 365 12.27 -6.12 16.33
C VAL A 365 11.47 -7.25 15.71
N VAL A 366 10.52 -7.80 16.46
CA VAL A 366 9.62 -8.82 15.93
C VAL A 366 8.48 -8.12 15.20
N VAL A 367 8.10 -8.60 14.02
CA VAL A 367 6.90 -8.14 13.31
C VAL A 367 6.01 -9.33 13.06
N THR A 368 4.78 -9.30 13.57
CA THR A 368 3.78 -10.35 13.32
C THR A 368 2.72 -9.81 12.39
N TYR A 369 2.40 -10.55 11.33
CA TYR A 369 1.31 -10.26 10.41
C TYR A 369 0.27 -11.39 10.42
N SER A 370 -1.01 -11.04 10.35
CA SER A 370 -2.07 -12.01 10.12
C SER A 370 -3.15 -11.48 9.19
N SER A 371 -3.68 -12.38 8.35
CA SER A 371 -4.79 -12.12 7.45
C SER A 371 -5.74 -13.30 7.50
N MET A 372 -7.04 -13.04 7.66
CA MET A 372 -8.10 -14.06 7.63
C MET A 372 -9.25 -13.53 6.76
N ASN A 373 -9.86 -14.41 5.98
CA ASN A 373 -11.00 -14.04 5.13
C ASN A 373 -12.37 -14.37 5.73
N THR A 374 -12.42 -14.90 6.94
CA THR A 374 -13.66 -15.40 7.58
C THR A 374 -14.07 -14.67 8.85
N ASN A 375 -13.25 -13.73 9.32
CA ASN A 375 -13.55 -12.92 10.48
C ASN A 375 -12.89 -11.55 10.33
N GLY A 376 -13.66 -10.48 10.35
CA GLY A 376 -13.17 -9.10 10.21
C GLY A 376 -13.38 -8.26 11.47
N PHE A 377 -13.42 -8.89 12.65
CA PHE A 377 -13.75 -8.20 13.91
C PHE A 377 -12.74 -7.11 14.26
N GLU A 378 -11.43 -7.36 14.08
CA GLU A 378 -10.40 -6.35 14.29
C GLU A 378 -10.23 -5.46 13.06
N GLN A 379 -10.23 -4.15 13.28
CA GLN A 379 -9.82 -3.19 12.24
C GLN A 379 -8.36 -3.41 11.84
N TYR A 380 -8.12 -3.34 10.53
CA TYR A 380 -6.80 -3.51 9.92
C TYR A 380 -5.86 -2.34 10.24
N GLY A 381 -4.55 -2.59 10.13
CA GLY A 381 -3.49 -1.60 10.37
C GLY A 381 -2.32 -2.16 11.17
N GLU A 382 -1.63 -1.29 11.92
CA GLU A 382 -0.39 -1.59 12.63
C GLU A 382 -0.41 -1.09 14.09
N CYS A 383 0.03 -1.95 15.01
CA CYS A 383 0.22 -1.64 16.43
C CYS A 383 1.70 -1.75 16.75
N VAL A 384 2.36 -0.61 16.89
CA VAL A 384 3.79 -0.47 17.16
C VAL A 384 4.00 -0.33 18.67
N MET A 385 4.72 -1.28 19.25
CA MET A 385 4.96 -1.39 20.69
C MET A 385 6.44 -1.18 20.98
N GLY A 386 6.73 -0.08 21.68
CA GLY A 386 8.06 0.23 22.19
C GLY A 386 8.12 0.15 23.72
N SER A 387 9.33 0.24 24.26
CA SER A 387 9.59 0.12 25.70
C SER A 387 8.96 1.22 26.56
N ARG A 388 8.43 2.29 25.94
CA ARG A 388 7.88 3.47 26.64
C ARG A 388 6.50 3.89 26.15
N GLY A 389 5.99 3.28 25.09
CA GLY A 389 4.70 3.65 24.54
C GLY A 389 4.27 2.76 23.39
N THR A 390 3.00 2.91 23.04
CA THR A 390 2.34 2.19 21.96
C THR A 390 1.70 3.18 20.99
N MET A 391 1.97 3.01 19.71
CA MET A 391 1.29 3.71 18.63
C MET A 391 0.41 2.74 17.85
N ILE A 392 -0.83 3.13 17.58
CA ILE A 392 -1.79 2.33 16.81
C ILE A 392 -2.21 3.13 15.60
N VAL A 393 -1.93 2.58 14.42
CA VAL A 393 -2.48 3.05 13.14
C VAL A 393 -3.66 2.14 12.78
N GLU A 394 -4.85 2.72 12.67
CA GLU A 394 -6.09 2.00 12.42
C GLU A 394 -6.71 2.47 11.10
N ALA A 395 -7.02 1.52 10.22
CA ALA A 395 -7.73 1.69 8.96
C ALA A 395 -7.16 2.77 8.02
N GLU A 396 -5.84 3.02 8.05
CA GLU A 396 -5.17 4.09 7.28
C GLU A 396 -5.75 5.51 7.52
N GLN A 397 -6.48 5.71 8.61
CA GLN A 397 -7.25 6.93 8.85
C GLN A 397 -7.01 7.54 10.23
N THR A 398 -6.72 6.69 11.21
CA THR A 398 -6.55 7.13 12.60
C THR A 398 -5.19 6.69 13.12
N VAL A 399 -4.50 7.58 13.82
CA VAL A 399 -3.33 7.24 14.64
C VAL A 399 -3.61 7.61 16.08
N MET A 400 -3.28 6.71 16.99
CA MET A 400 -3.42 6.89 18.42
C MET A 400 -2.08 6.60 19.10
N LEU A 401 -1.75 7.39 20.13
CA LEU A 401 -0.51 7.28 20.87
C LEU A 401 -0.77 7.17 22.37
N TYR A 402 -0.14 6.18 23.00
CA TYR A 402 -0.28 5.86 24.41
C TYR A 402 1.10 5.70 25.05
N ASN A 403 1.24 6.15 26.29
CA ASN A 403 2.45 5.93 27.08
C ASN A 403 2.36 4.59 27.81
N GLU A 404 3.52 4.02 28.11
CA GLU A 404 3.62 3.00 29.15
C GLU A 404 3.66 3.64 30.54
N LYS A 405 3.24 2.88 31.53
CA LYS A 405 3.30 3.34 32.92
C LYS A 405 4.76 3.45 33.34
N ASP A 406 5.16 4.65 33.77
CA ASP A 406 6.47 4.87 34.37
C ASP A 406 6.46 4.38 35.84
N PRO A 407 7.18 3.29 36.18
CA PRO A 407 7.18 2.76 37.54
C PRO A 407 7.83 3.71 38.55
N ALA A 408 8.65 4.68 38.11
CA ALA A 408 9.22 5.70 38.98
C ALA A 408 8.22 6.80 39.37
N LYS A 409 7.06 6.87 38.69
CA LYS A 409 6.02 7.88 38.96
C LYS A 409 4.84 7.27 39.70
N LYS A 410 4.42 7.93 40.79
CA LYS A 410 3.29 7.50 41.64
C LYS A 410 1.90 7.72 41.03
N GLN A 411 1.80 8.37 39.86
CA GLN A 411 0.52 8.77 39.25
C GLN A 411 0.52 8.51 37.74
N GLY A 412 -0.61 8.02 37.22
CA GLY A 412 -0.89 7.92 35.79
C GLY A 412 -1.53 6.57 35.42
N ASP A 413 -2.74 6.63 34.85
CA ASP A 413 -3.24 5.52 34.05
C ASP A 413 -2.51 5.59 32.68
N PRO A 414 -1.83 4.52 32.21
CA PRO A 414 -1.09 4.53 30.95
C PRO A 414 -1.94 4.90 29.73
N ARG A 415 -3.28 4.86 29.86
CA ARG A 415 -4.24 5.26 28.82
C ARG A 415 -4.79 6.68 28.99
N SER A 416 -4.41 7.41 30.03
CA SER A 416 -4.80 8.80 30.25
C SER A 416 -3.63 9.62 30.82
N THR A 417 -3.18 10.59 30.03
CA THR A 417 -2.36 11.79 30.34
C THR A 417 -1.31 12.07 29.26
N ASN A 418 -1.19 13.35 28.92
CA ASN A 418 -0.56 13.91 27.72
C ASN A 418 0.83 13.33 27.39
N VAL A 419 1.03 12.95 26.12
CA VAL A 419 2.35 12.61 25.57
C VAL A 419 3.04 13.89 25.09
N SER A 420 4.30 14.11 25.49
CA SER A 420 5.10 15.27 25.04
C SER A 420 6.49 14.86 24.60
N VAL A 421 7.09 15.63 23.69
CA VAL A 421 8.48 15.44 23.25
C VAL A 421 9.39 16.30 24.14
N THR A 422 10.22 15.70 24.99
CA THR A 422 11.10 16.45 25.90
C THR A 422 12.36 16.98 25.18
N THR A 423 12.91 18.11 25.64
CA THR A 423 13.91 18.95 24.98
C THR A 423 15.36 18.80 25.47
N THR A 424 15.69 17.75 26.24
CA THR A 424 17.01 17.67 26.88
C THR A 424 17.89 16.51 26.37
N ALA A 425 18.88 16.92 25.58
CA ALA A 425 20.21 16.35 25.39
C ALA A 425 20.37 15.11 24.49
N ALA A 426 21.36 15.22 23.61
CA ALA A 426 22.02 14.11 22.94
C ALA A 426 22.23 12.92 23.90
N ASN A 427 21.86 11.72 23.45
CA ASN A 427 22.19 10.45 24.08
C ASN A 427 21.71 10.24 25.54
N LYS A 428 20.43 10.44 25.85
CA LYS A 428 19.72 9.64 26.88
C LYS A 428 18.18 9.75 26.79
N PRO A 429 17.43 8.72 27.21
CA PRO A 429 15.98 8.68 27.01
C PRO A 429 15.22 9.57 28.02
N ALA A 430 14.41 10.50 27.52
CA ALA A 430 13.83 11.59 28.31
C ALA A 430 12.63 11.20 29.17
N LEU A 431 12.46 11.94 30.27
CA LEU A 431 11.52 11.74 31.37
C LEU A 431 11.22 13.14 31.93
N GLU A 432 10.00 13.66 31.83
CA GLU A 432 9.46 14.76 32.66
C GLU A 432 7.94 14.83 32.48
N ALA A 433 7.20 15.03 33.56
CA ALA A 433 5.75 15.24 33.59
C ALA A 433 5.46 16.39 34.57
N SER A 434 4.64 17.37 34.18
CA SER A 434 4.22 18.45 35.08
C SER A 434 2.72 18.35 35.45
N SER A 435 2.52 17.95 36.70
CA SER A 435 1.45 18.19 37.71
C SER A 435 -0.03 18.43 37.37
N THR A 436 -0.87 17.76 38.18
CA THR A 436 -2.34 17.88 38.34
C THR A 436 -2.70 18.61 39.66
N TRP A 437 -3.85 19.33 39.69
CA TRP A 437 -4.55 20.12 40.76
C TRP A 437 -4.26 21.64 40.78
N GLY A 438 -5.18 22.62 40.76
CA GLY A 438 -6.66 22.83 40.92
C GLY A 438 -6.84 24.27 41.50
N PRO A 439 -7.98 25.04 41.41
CA PRO A 439 -9.35 24.60 41.61
C PRO A 439 -10.46 25.25 40.71
N GLY A 440 -11.62 24.59 40.63
CA GLY A 440 -12.96 25.21 40.50
C GLY A 440 -13.29 26.10 39.28
N GLY A 441 -14.19 25.64 38.41
CA GLY A 441 -14.92 26.54 37.52
C GLY A 441 -15.49 25.86 36.28
N GLY A 442 -16.83 25.76 36.25
CA GLY A 442 -17.70 25.80 35.06
C GLY A 442 -17.24 25.14 33.76
N ALA A 443 -18.06 24.19 33.30
CA ALA A 443 -18.21 23.90 31.88
C ALA A 443 -18.25 25.23 31.08
N THR A 444 -17.19 25.49 30.33
CA THR A 444 -17.18 26.53 29.30
C THR A 444 -16.76 25.85 28.01
N ALA A 445 -17.67 25.88 27.05
CA ALA A 445 -17.43 25.45 25.69
C ALA A 445 -16.18 26.16 25.18
N VAL A 446 -15.14 25.39 24.86
CA VAL A 446 -14.00 25.91 24.10
C VAL A 446 -14.49 26.09 22.68
N GLY A 447 -14.79 27.34 22.36
CA GLY A 447 -15.17 27.78 21.04
C GLY A 447 -14.14 27.36 19.99
N SER A 448 -14.67 27.04 18.83
CA SER A 448 -14.01 26.94 17.54
C SER A 448 -12.95 28.04 17.34
N GLY A 449 -11.69 27.72 17.65
CA GLY A 449 -10.50 28.36 17.09
C GLY A 449 -10.11 27.69 15.78
N PRO A 450 -9.43 28.41 14.86
CA PRO A 450 -9.47 28.12 13.43
C PRO A 450 -8.96 26.73 13.11
N ALA A 451 -9.78 26.01 12.34
CA ALA A 451 -9.41 24.78 11.70
C ALA A 451 -8.05 24.96 11.00
N GLY A 452 -7.07 24.13 11.39
CA GLY A 452 -5.95 23.84 10.50
C GLY A 452 -6.50 23.34 9.15
N PRO A 453 -5.81 23.61 8.04
CA PRO A 453 -6.36 23.37 6.71
C PRO A 453 -6.74 21.89 6.56
N GLY A 454 -8.06 21.61 6.49
CA GLY A 454 -8.56 20.25 6.24
C GLY A 454 -9.62 19.69 7.20
N ALA A 455 -10.18 20.47 8.14
CA ALA A 455 -11.36 20.02 8.89
C ALA A 455 -12.60 19.89 7.96
N GLY A 456 -12.76 18.71 7.35
CA GLY A 456 -13.86 18.37 6.44
C GLY A 456 -13.47 17.51 5.23
N ALA A 457 -12.18 17.35 4.92
CA ALA A 457 -11.72 16.45 3.88
C ALA A 457 -11.30 15.10 4.47
N ALA A 458 -11.70 13.99 3.85
CA ALA A 458 -11.23 12.67 4.23
C ALA A 458 -9.69 12.61 4.16
N VAL A 459 -9.05 11.97 5.13
CA VAL A 459 -7.59 11.76 5.13
C VAL A 459 -7.19 11.08 3.82
N SER A 460 -6.25 11.68 3.08
CA SER A 460 -5.79 11.08 1.83
C SER A 460 -5.11 9.73 2.11
N ARG A 461 -5.45 8.75 1.27
CA ARG A 461 -4.83 7.41 1.27
C ARG A 461 -3.54 7.38 0.45
N GLY A 462 -3.16 8.48 -0.19
CA GLY A 462 -1.90 8.63 -0.93
C GLY A 462 -1.96 8.33 -2.42
N TYR A 463 -3.05 7.75 -2.94
CA TYR A 463 -3.19 7.43 -4.38
C TYR A 463 -3.07 8.65 -5.29
N LYS A 464 -3.71 9.76 -4.89
CA LYS A 464 -3.67 11.01 -5.65
C LYS A 464 -2.25 11.55 -5.70
N GLU A 465 -1.63 11.67 -4.53
CA GLU A 465 -0.28 12.18 -4.33
C GLU A 465 0.78 11.32 -5.04
N GLU A 466 0.61 9.98 -5.06
CA GLU A 466 1.47 9.06 -5.80
C GLU A 466 1.43 9.31 -7.31
N MET A 467 0.24 9.45 -7.89
CA MET A 467 0.10 9.73 -9.32
C MET A 467 0.55 11.15 -9.69
N GLU A 468 0.35 12.13 -8.81
CA GLU A 468 0.87 13.50 -8.97
C GLU A 468 2.41 13.51 -8.96
N ASP A 469 3.04 12.87 -7.97
CA ASP A 469 4.49 12.75 -7.90
C ASP A 469 5.03 11.97 -9.10
N PHE A 470 4.42 10.83 -9.47
CA PHE A 470 4.83 10.05 -10.64
C PHE A 470 4.85 10.91 -11.91
N ALA A 471 3.77 11.65 -12.17
CA ALA A 471 3.69 12.53 -13.33
C ALA A 471 4.69 13.70 -13.27
N TYR A 472 4.83 14.31 -12.10
CA TYR A 472 5.82 15.37 -11.87
C TYR A 472 7.25 14.86 -12.13
N LYS A 473 7.60 13.70 -11.57
CA LYS A 473 8.90 13.06 -11.78
C LYS A 473 9.16 12.73 -13.23
N ILE A 474 8.17 12.36 -14.04
CA ILE A 474 8.36 12.19 -15.49
C ILE A 474 8.85 13.49 -16.15
N ARG A 475 8.27 14.64 -15.80
CA ARG A 475 8.67 15.94 -16.36
C ARG A 475 10.06 16.38 -15.90
N VAL A 476 10.43 16.06 -14.67
CA VAL A 476 11.78 16.29 -14.14
C VAL A 476 12.78 15.34 -14.80
N TRP A 477 12.43 14.06 -14.90
CA TRP A 477 13.27 12.97 -15.39
C TRP A 477 13.79 13.23 -16.80
N GLU A 478 12.91 13.64 -17.70
CA GLU A 478 13.30 13.93 -19.09
C GLU A 478 14.19 15.17 -19.24
N LYS A 479 14.34 15.99 -18.19
CA LYS A 479 15.24 17.15 -18.14
C LYS A 479 16.49 16.91 -17.27
N SER A 480 16.54 15.80 -16.56
CA SER A 480 17.57 15.50 -15.53
C SER A 480 18.70 14.61 -16.07
N SER A 481 19.70 14.35 -15.23
CA SER A 481 20.70 13.30 -15.45
C SER A 481 20.16 11.88 -15.25
N LYS A 482 18.85 11.71 -15.03
CA LYS A 482 18.17 10.42 -14.83
C LYS A 482 18.76 9.63 -13.67
N ALA A 483 18.99 10.33 -12.55
CA ALA A 483 19.53 9.74 -11.33
C ALA A 483 18.43 9.16 -10.45
N GLU A 484 18.76 8.18 -9.60
CA GLU A 484 17.78 7.51 -8.72
C GLU A 484 17.05 8.47 -7.77
N VAL A 485 17.71 9.57 -7.34
CA VAL A 485 17.12 10.63 -6.52
C VAL A 485 15.94 11.36 -7.19
N ASP A 486 15.87 11.29 -8.52
CA ASP A 486 14.79 11.88 -9.32
C ASP A 486 13.62 10.91 -9.54
N MET A 487 13.66 9.71 -8.95
CA MET A 487 12.58 8.73 -9.07
C MET A 487 11.45 8.97 -8.04
N PRO A 488 10.25 8.41 -8.29
CA PRO A 488 9.19 8.32 -7.29
C PRO A 488 9.63 7.58 -6.02
N ARG A 489 8.93 7.82 -4.90
CA ARG A 489 9.30 7.29 -3.57
C ARG A 489 9.26 5.76 -3.49
N CYS A 490 8.35 5.11 -4.23
CA CYS A 490 8.29 3.66 -4.39
C CYS A 490 8.74 3.22 -5.79
N HIS A 491 9.95 3.62 -6.17
CA HIS A 491 10.61 3.11 -7.37
C HIS A 491 10.95 1.61 -7.24
N GLY A 492 11.30 0.98 -8.36
CA GLY A 492 11.44 -0.47 -8.44
C GLY A 492 12.30 -1.14 -7.36
N ARG A 493 13.40 -0.54 -6.87
CA ARG A 493 14.21 -1.15 -5.79
C ARG A 493 13.48 -1.18 -4.46
N VAL A 494 12.78 -0.10 -4.10
CA VAL A 494 11.99 -0.02 -2.86
C VAL A 494 10.89 -1.07 -2.91
N ALA A 495 10.12 -1.10 -4.00
CA ALA A 495 9.03 -2.06 -4.15
C ALA A 495 9.49 -3.53 -4.23
N MET A 496 10.68 -3.78 -4.77
CA MET A 496 11.26 -5.12 -4.81
C MET A 496 11.57 -5.64 -3.40
N ALA A 497 11.97 -4.77 -2.46
CA ALA A 497 12.16 -5.18 -1.07
C ALA A 497 10.85 -5.71 -0.49
N ASP A 498 9.74 -4.99 -0.65
CA ASP A 498 8.41 -5.43 -0.20
C ASP A 498 7.97 -6.74 -0.87
N ALA A 499 8.26 -6.89 -2.17
CA ALA A 499 8.00 -8.13 -2.90
C ALA A 499 8.80 -9.31 -2.36
N ILE A 500 10.09 -9.14 -2.07
CA ILE A 500 10.93 -10.19 -1.47
C ILE A 500 10.38 -10.60 -0.11
N ILE A 501 9.94 -9.65 0.72
CA ILE A 501 9.34 -9.93 2.03
C ILE A 501 8.07 -10.78 1.89
N ALA A 502 7.12 -10.35 1.04
CA ALA A 502 5.85 -11.05 0.84
C ALA A 502 6.04 -12.45 0.22
N LEU A 503 6.88 -12.57 -0.82
CA LEU A 503 7.10 -13.83 -1.54
C LEU A 503 7.90 -14.84 -0.69
N THR A 504 8.88 -14.37 0.09
CA THR A 504 9.63 -15.24 1.00
C THR A 504 8.75 -15.74 2.14
N ALA A 505 7.80 -14.93 2.62
CA ALA A 505 6.80 -15.38 3.59
C ALA A 505 5.91 -16.51 3.03
N ASN A 506 5.44 -16.37 1.79
CA ASN A 506 4.72 -17.46 1.10
C ASN A 506 5.59 -18.73 1.03
N LEU A 507 6.87 -18.59 0.69
CA LEU A 507 7.81 -19.71 0.64
C LEU A 507 8.01 -20.38 2.00
N ALA A 508 8.15 -19.58 3.06
CA ALA A 508 8.31 -20.06 4.43
C ALA A 508 7.08 -20.85 4.91
N MET A 509 5.87 -20.34 4.64
CA MET A 509 4.61 -21.05 4.95
C MET A 509 4.50 -22.37 4.15
N LYS A 510 4.79 -22.33 2.85
CA LYS A 510 4.76 -23.51 1.97
C LYS A 510 5.74 -24.60 2.40
N LYS A 511 6.96 -24.20 2.78
CA LYS A 511 8.02 -25.13 3.24
C LYS A 511 7.90 -25.51 4.71
N LYS A 512 7.07 -24.79 5.50
CA LYS A 512 6.97 -24.91 6.95
C LYS A 512 8.33 -24.75 7.64
N GLN A 513 9.10 -23.76 7.22
CA GLN A 513 10.47 -23.53 7.66
C GLN A 513 10.72 -22.05 7.95
N ARG A 514 11.63 -21.77 8.90
CA ARG A 514 12.22 -20.44 9.04
C ARG A 514 13.20 -20.20 7.89
N ILE A 515 13.06 -19.08 7.20
CA ILE A 515 13.93 -18.68 6.09
C ILE A 515 14.67 -17.41 6.48
N GLU A 516 15.99 -17.43 6.37
CA GLU A 516 16.84 -16.25 6.54
C GLU A 516 16.94 -15.49 5.23
N PHE A 517 16.80 -14.17 5.31
CA PHE A 517 16.96 -13.30 4.15
C PHE A 517 18.44 -13.10 3.82
N LYS A 518 18.72 -13.00 2.53
CA LYS A 518 20.06 -12.68 2.03
C LYS A 518 20.07 -11.29 1.41
N GLU A 519 21.06 -10.47 1.75
CA GLU A 519 21.23 -9.13 1.17
C GLU A 519 21.30 -9.16 -0.37
N SER A 520 21.88 -10.22 -0.93
CA SER A 520 21.97 -10.41 -2.39
C SER A 520 20.60 -10.57 -3.08
N TRP A 521 19.53 -10.92 -2.35
CA TRP A 521 18.18 -10.93 -2.91
C TRP A 521 17.67 -9.52 -3.19
N PHE A 522 18.06 -8.54 -2.37
CA PHE A 522 17.64 -7.14 -2.49
C PHE A 522 18.48 -6.34 -3.50
N ASP A 523 19.54 -6.93 -4.06
CA ASP A 523 20.27 -6.34 -5.17
C ASP A 523 19.69 -6.80 -6.53
N PRO A 524 19.12 -5.90 -7.35
CA PRO A 524 18.61 -6.23 -8.68
C PRO A 524 19.68 -6.63 -9.69
N THR A 525 20.96 -6.40 -9.40
CA THR A 525 22.07 -6.85 -10.25
C THR A 525 22.53 -8.27 -9.94
N SER A 526 22.23 -8.76 -8.74
CA SER A 526 22.49 -10.13 -8.32
C SER A 526 21.47 -11.10 -8.91
N PRO A 527 21.87 -12.31 -9.34
CA PRO A 527 20.94 -13.35 -9.78
C PRO A 527 20.24 -14.07 -8.61
N ASP A 528 20.71 -13.88 -7.36
CA ASP A 528 20.21 -14.64 -6.22
C ASP A 528 18.74 -14.35 -5.91
N VAL A 529 17.96 -15.40 -5.63
CA VAL A 529 16.54 -15.31 -5.26
C VAL A 529 16.18 -16.32 -4.16
N PRO A 530 15.10 -16.08 -3.39
CA PRO A 530 14.72 -16.93 -2.25
C PRO A 530 14.28 -18.35 -2.61
N ASP A 531 13.69 -18.56 -3.78
CA ASP A 531 13.17 -19.85 -4.25
C ASP A 531 14.17 -20.66 -5.09
N GLY A 532 15.32 -20.09 -5.44
CA GLY A 532 16.37 -20.74 -6.23
C GLY A 532 16.11 -20.74 -7.75
N ASP A 533 15.04 -20.09 -8.23
CA ASP A 533 14.74 -19.99 -9.66
C ASP A 533 15.67 -18.98 -10.36
N SER A 534 16.71 -19.47 -11.03
CA SER A 534 17.79 -18.64 -11.59
C SER A 534 17.42 -17.80 -12.82
N ILE A 535 16.18 -17.90 -13.35
CA ILE A 535 15.73 -17.22 -14.58
C ILE A 535 14.21 -17.00 -14.48
N PRO A 536 13.62 -15.90 -15.00
CA PRO A 536 12.17 -15.73 -14.99
C PRO A 536 11.51 -16.92 -15.67
N ARG A 537 10.81 -17.77 -14.92
CA ARG A 537 9.65 -18.45 -15.48
C ARG A 537 8.64 -17.34 -15.75
N THR A 538 8.71 -16.74 -16.94
CA THR A 538 7.48 -16.25 -17.57
C THR A 538 6.57 -17.47 -17.55
N PRO A 539 5.35 -17.42 -16.99
CA PRO A 539 4.37 -18.44 -17.31
C PRO A 539 4.34 -18.52 -18.84
N VAL A 540 4.84 -19.63 -19.38
CA VAL A 540 4.71 -19.93 -20.79
C VAL A 540 3.23 -20.21 -20.96
N VAL A 541 2.48 -19.24 -21.48
CA VAL A 541 1.49 -19.47 -22.55
C VAL A 541 1.34 -18.18 -23.34
#